data_AF-A0A2V8CVE4-F1
#
_entry.id   AF-A0A2V8CVE4-F1
#
_cell.length_a   1.000
_cell.length_b   1.000
_cell.length_c   1.000
_cell.angle_alpha   90.00
_cell.angle_beta   90.00
_cell.angle_gamma   90.00
#
_symmetry.space_group_name_H-M   'P 1'
#
loop_
_entity.id
_entity.type
_entity.pdbx_description
1 polymer ?
#
loop_
_entity_poly.entity_id
_entity_poly.type
_entity_poly.pdbx_seq_one_letter_code
_entity_poly.pdbx_strand_id
1 'polypeptide(L)'
;MAIIQALLAFLTRSAGKILNTAFGWATVMLFGQVPQERQIYLSVIAFGSLAWIVAVAGILEPSVATFLIAFVTVPAWLDKRWIRLGMIAAVAVIPTLIGWLSTRLIDPSERPRGAGPFARMVLKGYPFTLGLALTLIVMTIFAPVIRLRALARRWTIQHVPIIVKPEDYPDVVSDVQRALRAGGLETEPRPASWMLRMPTKFLALFARSAVAPLMADFLTTLVAPSIEVLVHPSDIVIMGRDFDAARARAILAEHLTYTKAYLTWTKEANQIEEQLGALWRSPTSVASTRRQLAEIDGQLRSLKLSYEEWEILFRQRLLIDLQLSGAAPLMSPEAPPPAESTPRATARPLARARRSFRAGLRAFASALSKHPS
;
A
#
# COMPACT_ATOMS: atom_id res chain seq x y z
N MET A 1 -38.49 0.96 -19.72
CA MET A 1 -38.57 1.51 -18.35
C MET A 1 -38.19 0.49 -17.27
N ALA A 2 -38.89 -0.65 -17.14
CA ALA A 2 -38.60 -1.64 -16.09
C ALA A 2 -37.17 -2.23 -16.13
N ILE A 3 -36.61 -2.50 -17.31
CA ILE A 3 -35.24 -3.02 -17.45
C ILE A 3 -34.20 -1.97 -17.03
N ILE A 4 -34.43 -0.70 -17.38
CA ILE A 4 -33.54 0.42 -17.00
C ILE A 4 -33.63 0.67 -15.49
N GLN A 5 -34.84 0.60 -14.91
CA GLN A 5 -35.04 0.71 -13.46
C GLN A 5 -34.44 -0.47 -12.70
N ALA A 6 -34.55 -1.69 -13.23
CA ALA A 6 -33.92 -2.87 -12.64
C ALA A 6 -32.40 -2.80 -12.73
N LEU A 7 -31.84 -2.33 -13.85
CA LEU A 7 -30.41 -2.06 -14.01
C LEU A 7 -29.93 -0.95 -13.07
N LEU A 8 -30.68 0.15 -12.94
CA LEU A 8 -30.34 1.24 -12.03
C LEU A 8 -30.44 0.80 -10.56
N ALA A 9 -31.49 0.06 -10.20
CA ALA A 9 -31.68 -0.48 -8.86
C ALA A 9 -30.62 -1.53 -8.51
N PHE A 10 -30.23 -2.36 -9.49
CA PHE A 10 -29.11 -3.28 -9.34
C PHE A 10 -27.79 -2.50 -9.21
N LEU A 11 -27.59 -1.45 -10.00
CA LEU A 11 -26.41 -0.59 -9.91
C LEU A 11 -26.34 0.13 -8.56
N THR A 12 -27.43 0.69 -8.05
CA THR A 12 -27.44 1.44 -6.77
C THR A 12 -27.34 0.53 -5.56
N ARG A 13 -28.03 -0.62 -5.58
CA ARG A 13 -27.94 -1.63 -4.51
C ARG A 13 -26.58 -2.32 -4.49
N SER A 14 -25.96 -2.48 -5.66
CA SER A 14 -24.59 -2.96 -5.79
C SER A 14 -23.58 -1.84 -5.53
N ALA A 15 -23.89 -0.58 -5.79
CA ALA A 15 -22.98 0.55 -5.59
C ALA A 15 -22.55 0.66 -4.14
N GLY A 16 -23.44 0.45 -3.15
CA GLY A 16 -23.02 0.46 -1.74
C GLY A 16 -21.99 -0.63 -1.41
N LYS A 17 -22.20 -1.86 -1.91
CA LYS A 17 -21.26 -2.98 -1.71
C LYS A 17 -19.99 -2.84 -2.55
N ILE A 18 -20.11 -2.41 -3.80
CA ILE A 18 -19.00 -2.17 -4.73
C ILE A 18 -18.18 -1.00 -4.21
N LEU A 19 -18.79 0.06 -3.68
CA LEU A 19 -18.08 1.19 -3.09
C LEU A 19 -17.36 0.74 -1.83
N ASN A 20 -18.01 0.08 -0.86
CA ASN A 20 -17.29 -0.45 0.32
C ASN A 20 -16.15 -1.42 -0.05
N THR A 21 -16.37 -2.28 -1.05
CA THR A 21 -15.33 -3.21 -1.50
C THR A 21 -14.22 -2.47 -2.26
N ALA A 22 -14.56 -1.58 -3.19
CA ALA A 22 -13.60 -0.79 -3.96
C ALA A 22 -12.84 0.20 -3.09
N PHE A 23 -13.45 0.67 -2.00
CA PHE A 23 -12.81 1.53 -1.01
C PHE A 23 -11.90 0.74 -0.10
N GLY A 24 -12.29 -0.47 0.33
CA GLY A 24 -11.38 -1.41 1.00
C GLY A 24 -10.18 -1.74 0.10
N TRP A 25 -10.42 -1.99 -1.19
CA TRP A 25 -9.39 -2.27 -2.19
C TRP A 25 -8.50 -1.08 -2.48
N ALA A 26 -9.08 0.11 -2.67
CA ALA A 26 -8.33 1.34 -2.89
C ALA A 26 -7.51 1.67 -1.64
N THR A 27 -8.06 1.47 -0.44
CA THR A 27 -7.32 1.70 0.80
C THR A 27 -6.13 0.74 0.91
N VAL A 28 -6.32 -0.56 0.64
CA VAL A 28 -5.24 -1.55 0.64
C VAL A 28 -4.20 -1.28 -0.46
N MET A 29 -4.63 -0.94 -1.68
CA MET A 29 -3.70 -0.61 -2.77
C MET A 29 -2.93 0.69 -2.53
N LEU A 30 -3.57 1.70 -1.94
CA LEU A 30 -2.97 3.03 -1.76
C LEU A 30 -2.16 3.15 -0.48
N PHE A 31 -2.57 2.45 0.57
CA PHE A 31 -2.02 2.61 1.92
C PHE A 31 -1.52 1.31 2.54
N GLY A 32 -1.64 0.17 1.84
CA GLY A 32 -1.35 -1.14 2.40
C GLY A 32 -2.42 -1.63 3.38
N GLN A 33 -2.17 -2.73 4.06
CA GLN A 33 -3.01 -3.18 5.17
C GLN A 33 -2.86 -2.22 6.35
N VAL A 34 -3.97 -1.64 6.80
CA VAL A 34 -3.97 -0.61 7.84
C VAL A 34 -4.47 -1.21 9.15
N PRO A 35 -3.81 -0.91 10.29
CA PRO A 35 -4.27 -1.35 11.61
C PRO A 35 -5.76 -1.00 11.82
N GLN A 36 -6.51 -1.95 12.39
CA GLN A 36 -7.97 -1.82 12.54
C GLN A 36 -8.40 -0.55 13.27
N GLU A 37 -7.60 -0.11 14.25
CA GLU A 37 -7.84 1.12 15.02
C GLU A 37 -7.78 2.39 14.16
N ARG A 38 -7.04 2.36 13.04
CA ARG A 38 -6.86 3.50 12.13
C ARG A 38 -7.86 3.49 10.96
N GLN A 39 -8.55 2.37 10.72
CA GLN A 39 -9.49 2.22 9.61
C GLN A 39 -10.66 3.21 9.68
N ILE A 40 -11.15 3.52 10.89
CA ILE A 40 -12.24 4.50 11.05
C ILE A 40 -11.81 5.90 10.62
N TYR A 41 -10.60 6.33 10.98
CA TYR A 41 -10.07 7.63 10.59
C TYR A 41 -9.87 7.71 9.07
N LEU A 42 -9.32 6.67 8.46
CA LEU A 42 -9.18 6.59 7.00
C LEU A 42 -10.52 6.63 6.28
N SER A 43 -11.52 5.91 6.80
CA SER A 43 -12.87 5.91 6.25
C SER A 43 -13.45 7.33 6.28
N VAL A 44 -13.41 8.01 7.44
CA VAL A 44 -13.91 9.39 7.57
C VAL A 44 -13.16 10.35 6.65
N ILE A 45 -11.83 10.24 6.56
CA ILE A 45 -10.99 11.08 5.70
C ILE A 45 -11.35 10.91 4.22
N ALA A 46 -11.55 9.67 3.78
CA ALA A 46 -11.77 9.37 2.39
C ALA A 46 -13.23 9.66 1.96
N PHE A 47 -14.23 9.37 2.81
CA PHE A 47 -15.62 9.80 2.58
C PHE A 47 -15.75 11.32 2.62
N GLY A 48 -15.08 11.97 3.59
CA GLY A 48 -15.00 13.43 3.69
C GLY A 48 -14.39 14.04 2.43
N SER A 49 -13.32 13.45 1.91
CA SER A 49 -12.69 13.88 0.66
C SER A 49 -13.64 13.83 -0.54
N LEU A 50 -14.40 12.74 -0.70
CA LEU A 50 -15.39 12.65 -1.78
C LEU A 50 -16.53 13.66 -1.59
N ALA A 51 -17.05 13.79 -0.36
CA ALA A 51 -18.07 14.78 -0.02
C ALA A 51 -17.59 16.22 -0.29
N TRP A 52 -16.31 16.50 -0.10
CA TRP A 52 -15.72 17.81 -0.40
C TRP A 52 -15.75 18.15 -1.89
N ILE A 53 -15.37 17.22 -2.80
CA ILE A 53 -15.48 17.47 -4.25
C ILE A 53 -16.93 17.75 -4.64
N VAL A 54 -17.84 16.98 -4.06
CA VAL A 54 -19.28 17.14 -4.28
C VAL A 54 -19.77 18.50 -3.78
N ALA A 55 -19.26 18.97 -2.63
CA ALA A 55 -19.54 20.30 -2.10
C ALA A 55 -19.02 21.41 -3.03
N VAL A 56 -17.80 21.28 -3.54
CA VAL A 56 -17.22 22.23 -4.53
C VAL A 56 -18.07 22.26 -5.80
N ALA A 57 -18.45 21.10 -6.34
CA ALA A 57 -19.28 21.00 -7.54
C ALA A 57 -20.66 21.66 -7.34
N GLY A 58 -21.27 21.50 -6.16
CA GLY A 58 -22.55 22.14 -5.85
C GLY A 58 -22.47 23.66 -5.63
N ILE A 59 -21.30 24.21 -5.30
CA ILE A 59 -21.07 25.67 -5.30
C ILE A 59 -20.98 26.19 -6.74
N LEU A 60 -20.28 25.47 -7.61
CA LEU A 60 -20.11 25.84 -9.03
C LEU A 60 -21.43 25.71 -9.81
N GLU A 61 -22.17 24.62 -9.60
CA GLU A 61 -23.43 24.31 -10.27
C GLU A 61 -24.52 23.91 -9.24
N PRO A 62 -25.45 24.83 -8.89
CA PRO A 62 -26.49 24.59 -7.87
C PRO A 62 -27.41 23.38 -8.15
N SER A 63 -27.51 22.97 -9.42
CA SER A 63 -28.28 21.79 -9.84
C SER A 63 -27.70 20.50 -9.24
N VAL A 64 -26.37 20.41 -9.11
CA VAL A 64 -25.67 19.28 -8.47
C VAL A 64 -25.99 19.21 -6.98
N ALA A 65 -26.01 20.37 -6.30
CA ALA A 65 -26.39 20.45 -4.88
C ALA A 65 -27.82 19.93 -4.65
N THR A 66 -28.74 20.29 -5.54
CA THR A 66 -30.15 19.87 -5.47
C THR A 66 -30.31 18.37 -5.69
N PHE A 67 -29.53 17.77 -6.61
CA PHE A 67 -29.53 16.33 -6.85
C PHE A 67 -29.10 15.51 -5.61
N LEU A 68 -28.06 15.96 -4.90
CA LEU A 68 -27.59 15.27 -3.70
C LEU A 68 -28.59 15.39 -2.55
N ILE A 69 -29.16 16.58 -2.43
CA ILE A 69 -30.22 16.90 -1.46
C ILE A 69 -31.48 16.08 -1.76
N ALA A 70 -31.76 15.68 -3.00
CA ALA A 70 -32.92 14.85 -3.30
C ALA A 70 -32.88 13.46 -2.61
N PHE A 71 -31.70 12.99 -2.18
CA PHE A 71 -31.56 11.77 -1.39
C PHE A 71 -31.77 11.97 0.12
N VAL A 72 -31.97 13.21 0.58
CA VAL A 72 -32.19 13.57 1.98
C VAL A 72 -33.45 14.42 2.08
N THR A 73 -34.38 14.07 2.97
CA THR A 73 -35.56 14.91 3.20
C THR A 73 -35.13 16.25 3.81
N VAL A 74 -35.08 17.30 2.99
CA VAL A 74 -34.72 18.64 3.46
C VAL A 74 -35.96 19.31 4.04
N PRO A 75 -35.89 19.81 5.29
CA PRO A 75 -36.98 20.56 5.87
C PRO A 75 -37.33 21.78 5.03
N ALA A 76 -38.63 22.08 4.91
CA ALA A 76 -39.13 23.19 4.07
C ALA A 76 -38.60 24.58 4.46
N TRP A 77 -38.00 24.75 5.64
CA TRP A 77 -37.41 26.00 6.12
C TRP A 77 -35.98 26.25 5.61
N LEU A 78 -35.35 25.28 4.94
CA LEU A 78 -33.97 25.39 4.49
C LEU A 78 -33.90 26.01 3.07
N ASP A 79 -33.89 27.34 3.00
CA ASP A 79 -33.81 28.07 1.74
C ASP A 79 -32.50 27.83 0.97
N LYS A 80 -32.52 28.05 -0.35
CA LYS A 80 -31.34 27.96 -1.24
C LYS A 80 -30.11 28.72 -0.72
N ARG A 81 -30.31 29.81 0.01
CA ARG A 81 -29.22 30.61 0.62
C ARG A 81 -28.51 29.84 1.75
N TRP A 82 -29.27 29.17 2.62
CA TRP A 82 -28.71 28.35 3.70
C TRP A 82 -28.00 27.12 3.17
N ILE A 83 -28.53 26.51 2.11
CA ILE A 83 -27.85 25.42 1.40
C ILE A 83 -26.49 25.89 0.87
N ARG A 84 -26.43 27.05 0.20
CA ARG A 84 -25.17 27.61 -0.31
C ARG A 84 -24.19 27.94 0.81
N LEU A 85 -24.65 28.54 1.90
CA LEU A 85 -23.81 28.82 3.08
C LEU A 85 -23.27 27.53 3.71
N GLY A 86 -24.11 26.50 3.84
CA GLY A 86 -23.70 25.17 4.31
C GLY A 86 -22.63 24.55 3.41
N MET A 87 -22.77 24.66 2.08
CA MET A 87 -21.79 24.16 1.12
C MET A 87 -20.46 24.92 1.20
N ILE A 88 -20.49 26.25 1.31
CA ILE A 88 -19.29 27.08 1.50
C ILE A 88 -18.60 26.70 2.82
N ALA A 89 -19.36 26.55 3.91
CA ALA A 89 -18.84 26.10 5.18
C ALA A 89 -18.22 24.70 5.07
N ALA A 90 -18.88 23.77 4.39
CA ALA A 90 -18.35 22.42 4.16
C ALA A 90 -17.03 22.43 3.38
N VAL A 91 -16.89 23.28 2.36
CA VAL A 91 -15.64 23.41 1.59
C VAL A 91 -14.47 23.91 2.44
N ALA A 92 -14.71 24.72 3.47
CA ALA A 92 -13.67 25.18 4.41
C ALA A 92 -13.43 24.20 5.58
N VAL A 93 -14.50 23.61 6.12
CA VAL A 93 -14.45 22.78 7.34
C VAL A 93 -13.97 21.36 7.03
N ILE A 94 -14.36 20.76 5.91
CA ILE A 94 -13.99 19.37 5.62
C ILE A 94 -12.47 19.20 5.50
N PRO A 95 -11.73 20.04 4.73
CA PRO A 95 -10.30 19.85 4.60
C PRO A 95 -9.52 20.15 5.88
N THR A 96 -10.01 21.08 6.72
CA THR A 96 -9.40 21.35 8.03
C THR A 96 -9.62 20.19 9.00
N LEU A 97 -10.81 19.60 9.03
CA LEU A 97 -11.09 18.38 9.78
C LEU A 97 -10.23 17.21 9.31
N ILE A 98 -10.06 17.03 7.99
CA ILE A 98 -9.21 15.98 7.41
C ILE A 98 -7.74 16.20 7.79
N GLY A 99 -7.24 17.43 7.68
CA GLY A 99 -5.90 17.79 8.12
C GLY A 99 -5.67 17.47 9.59
N TRP A 100 -6.65 17.79 10.45
CA TRP A 100 -6.62 17.41 11.86
C TRP A 100 -6.64 15.88 12.07
N LEU A 101 -7.56 15.16 11.43
CA LEU A 101 -7.67 13.70 11.53
C LEU A 101 -6.40 12.98 11.05
N SER A 102 -5.72 13.51 10.04
CA SER A 102 -4.45 12.94 9.54
C SER A 102 -3.37 12.86 10.63
N THR A 103 -3.41 13.74 11.65
CA THR A 103 -2.48 13.67 12.79
C THR A 103 -2.70 12.44 13.66
N ARG A 104 -3.92 11.87 13.64
CA ARG A 104 -4.25 10.62 14.35
C ARG A 104 -3.70 9.39 13.63
N LEU A 105 -3.40 9.50 12.34
CA LEU A 105 -2.76 8.44 11.56
C LEU A 105 -1.24 8.37 11.76
N ILE A 106 -0.62 9.42 12.31
CA ILE A 106 0.81 9.45 12.64
C ILE A 106 1.02 8.88 14.05
N ASP A 107 2.08 8.10 14.19
CA ASP A 107 2.48 7.51 15.46
C ASP A 107 2.65 8.60 16.53
N PRO A 108 2.18 8.37 17.78
CA PRO A 108 2.24 9.39 18.84
C PRO A 108 3.64 10.00 19.05
N SER A 109 4.70 9.22 18.83
CA SER A 109 6.10 9.64 18.94
C SER A 109 6.53 10.64 17.87
N GLU A 110 5.92 10.59 16.69
CA GLU A 110 6.30 11.35 15.49
C GLU A 110 5.34 12.52 15.19
N ARG A 111 4.32 12.71 16.03
CA ARG A 111 3.36 13.80 15.87
C ARG A 111 4.05 15.17 15.95
N PRO A 112 3.64 16.13 15.10
CA PRO A 112 4.21 17.48 15.13
C PRO A 112 4.00 18.10 16.52
N ARG A 113 5.11 18.44 17.19
CA ARG A 113 5.09 19.12 18.48
C ARG A 113 5.11 20.63 18.26
N GLY A 114 4.19 21.35 18.92
CA GLY A 114 4.06 22.81 18.86
C GLY A 114 2.97 23.31 17.91
N ALA A 115 2.45 24.51 18.20
CA ALA A 115 1.30 25.09 17.50
C ALA A 115 1.56 25.40 16.01
N GLY A 116 2.78 25.83 15.66
CA GLY A 116 3.14 26.15 14.27
C GLY A 116 3.16 24.94 13.33
N PRO A 117 3.92 23.88 13.65
CA PRO A 117 3.92 22.63 12.87
C PRO A 117 2.54 21.97 12.78
N PHE A 118 1.75 22.02 13.87
CA PHE A 118 0.38 21.51 13.88
C PHE A 118 -0.54 22.28 12.94
N ALA A 119 -0.55 23.62 13.02
CA ALA A 119 -1.36 24.46 12.13
C ALA A 119 -0.97 24.25 10.65
N ARG A 120 0.32 24.14 10.35
CA ARG A 120 0.82 23.84 9.00
C ARG A 120 0.34 22.46 8.51
N MET A 121 0.26 21.46 9.38
CA MET A 121 -0.28 20.13 9.06
C MET A 121 -1.78 20.19 8.75
N VAL A 122 -2.56 20.91 9.58
CA VAL A 122 -3.99 21.11 9.34
C VAL A 122 -4.25 21.82 8.00
N LEU A 123 -3.46 22.84 7.67
CA LEU A 123 -3.54 23.54 6.39
C LEU A 123 -3.16 22.66 5.19
N LYS A 124 -2.23 21.70 5.36
CA LYS A 124 -1.95 20.68 4.35
C LYS A 124 -3.15 19.74 4.10
N GLY A 125 -4.17 19.77 4.95
CA GLY A 125 -5.44 19.07 4.72
C GLY A 125 -6.13 19.46 3.42
N TYR A 126 -6.01 20.72 2.96
CA TYR A 126 -6.61 21.19 1.69
C TYR A 126 -6.08 20.45 0.45
N PRO A 127 -4.77 20.51 0.13
CA PRO A 127 -4.25 19.76 -1.01
C PRO A 127 -4.39 18.25 -0.84
N PHE A 128 -4.30 17.74 0.40
CA PHE A 128 -4.48 16.30 0.67
C PHE A 128 -5.90 15.82 0.38
N THR A 129 -6.92 16.58 0.79
CA THR A 129 -8.34 16.27 0.55
C THR A 129 -8.63 16.20 -0.95
N LEU A 130 -8.17 17.18 -1.72
CA LEU A 130 -8.32 17.18 -3.17
C LEU A 130 -7.60 15.99 -3.83
N GLY A 131 -6.35 15.73 -3.44
CA GLY A 131 -5.56 14.63 -3.97
C GLY A 131 -6.20 13.27 -3.70
N LEU A 132 -6.68 13.05 -2.47
CA LEU A 132 -7.37 11.82 -2.09
C LEU A 132 -8.70 11.66 -2.82
N ALA A 133 -9.51 12.72 -2.89
CA ALA A 133 -10.81 12.68 -3.57
C ALA A 133 -10.66 12.32 -5.05
N LEU A 134 -9.71 12.97 -5.75
CA LEU A 134 -9.45 12.68 -7.16
C LEU A 134 -8.92 11.25 -7.34
N THR A 135 -8.05 10.79 -6.45
CA THR A 135 -7.55 9.41 -6.47
C THR A 135 -8.69 8.40 -6.31
N LEU A 136 -9.63 8.65 -5.39
CA LEU A 136 -10.80 7.79 -5.19
C LEU A 136 -11.71 7.79 -6.42
N ILE A 137 -11.92 8.92 -7.08
CA ILE A 137 -12.68 9.01 -8.34
C ILE A 137 -12.00 8.17 -9.43
N VAL A 138 -10.69 8.32 -9.61
CA VAL A 138 -9.91 7.53 -10.57
C VAL A 138 -10.04 6.03 -10.22
N MET A 139 -9.83 5.63 -8.97
CA MET A 139 -9.97 4.23 -8.55
C MET A 139 -11.39 3.69 -8.74
N THR A 140 -12.43 4.52 -8.54
CA THR A 140 -13.83 4.14 -8.79
C THR A 140 -14.08 3.79 -10.26
N ILE A 141 -13.35 4.42 -11.19
CA ILE A 141 -13.41 4.13 -12.62
C ILE A 141 -12.54 2.91 -12.98
N PHE A 142 -11.32 2.83 -12.44
CA PHE A 142 -10.36 1.78 -12.80
C PHE A 142 -10.65 0.42 -12.15
N ALA A 143 -11.14 0.37 -10.91
CA ALA A 143 -11.39 -0.88 -10.20
C ALA A 143 -12.42 -1.79 -10.92
N PRO A 144 -13.57 -1.28 -11.43
CA PRO A 144 -14.47 -2.06 -12.26
C PRO A 144 -13.81 -2.58 -13.54
N VAL A 145 -12.97 -1.78 -14.20
CA VAL A 145 -12.27 -2.19 -15.44
C VAL A 145 -11.35 -3.38 -15.18
N ILE A 146 -10.59 -3.35 -14.08
CA ILE A 146 -9.73 -4.47 -13.66
C ILE A 146 -10.57 -5.71 -13.38
N ARG A 147 -11.67 -5.57 -12.65
CA ARG A 147 -12.59 -6.68 -12.35
C ARG A 147 -13.23 -7.27 -13.61
N LEU A 148 -13.65 -6.43 -14.55
CA LEU A 148 -14.22 -6.88 -15.82
C LEU A 148 -13.20 -7.64 -16.65
N ARG A 149 -11.95 -7.17 -16.72
CA ARG A 149 -10.87 -7.88 -17.42
C ARG A 149 -10.57 -9.23 -16.76
N ALA A 150 -10.51 -9.27 -15.43
CA ALA A 150 -10.31 -10.51 -14.70
C ALA A 150 -11.46 -11.50 -14.98
N LEU A 151 -12.70 -11.03 -14.91
CA LEU A 151 -13.89 -11.84 -15.21
C LEU A 151 -13.90 -12.34 -16.66
N ALA A 152 -13.54 -11.49 -17.63
CA ALA A 152 -13.45 -11.87 -19.04
C ALA A 152 -12.42 -12.98 -19.29
N ARG A 153 -11.33 -13.00 -18.52
CA ARG A 153 -10.33 -14.07 -18.54
C ARG A 153 -10.66 -15.27 -17.62
N ARG A 154 -11.78 -15.21 -16.89
CA ARG A 154 -12.13 -16.15 -15.80
C ARG A 154 -11.01 -16.28 -14.77
N TRP A 155 -10.44 -15.13 -14.40
CA TRP A 155 -9.40 -15.01 -13.40
C TRP A 155 -9.97 -14.46 -12.11
N THR A 156 -9.47 -14.98 -10.99
CA THR A 156 -9.65 -14.41 -9.67
C THR A 156 -8.47 -13.50 -9.31
N ILE A 157 -8.72 -12.64 -8.33
CA ILE A 157 -7.75 -11.71 -7.77
C ILE A 157 -7.59 -12.08 -6.31
N GLN A 158 -6.37 -12.38 -5.89
CA GLN A 158 -6.00 -12.69 -4.51
C GLN A 158 -4.92 -11.72 -4.05
N HIS A 159 -4.90 -11.43 -2.75
CA HIS A 159 -3.98 -10.49 -2.13
C HIS A 159 -3.13 -11.21 -1.10
N VAL A 160 -1.84 -10.91 -1.08
CA VAL A 160 -0.92 -11.33 -0.03
C VAL A 160 -0.32 -10.04 0.55
N PRO A 161 -0.78 -9.61 1.72
CA PRO A 161 -0.33 -8.37 2.29
C PRO A 161 1.14 -8.49 2.69
N ILE A 162 1.93 -7.52 2.25
CA ILE A 162 3.34 -7.41 2.61
C ILE A 162 3.70 -5.94 2.81
N ILE A 163 4.76 -5.64 3.55
CA ILE A 163 5.38 -4.32 3.57
C ILE A 163 6.86 -4.46 3.19
N VAL A 164 7.30 -3.69 2.21
CA VAL A 164 8.66 -3.73 1.67
C VAL A 164 9.27 -2.35 1.76
N LYS A 165 10.47 -2.28 2.35
CA LYS A 165 11.26 -1.05 2.35
C LYS A 165 11.74 -0.73 0.93
N PRO A 166 11.75 0.55 0.51
CA PRO A 166 12.13 0.93 -0.86
C PRO A 166 13.49 0.38 -1.30
N GLU A 167 14.46 0.35 -0.40
CA GLU A 167 15.82 -0.17 -0.61
C GLU A 167 15.86 -1.68 -0.89
N ASP A 168 14.90 -2.45 -0.38
CA ASP A 168 14.85 -3.91 -0.47
C ASP A 168 13.91 -4.40 -1.56
N TYR A 169 13.19 -3.49 -2.24
CA TYR A 169 12.18 -3.85 -3.23
C TYR A 169 12.72 -4.75 -4.37
N PRO A 170 13.87 -4.47 -5.00
CA PRO A 170 14.42 -5.35 -6.05
C PRO A 170 14.75 -6.76 -5.55
N ASP A 171 15.21 -6.87 -4.31
CA ASP A 171 15.54 -8.15 -3.69
C ASP A 171 14.26 -8.95 -3.44
N VAL A 172 13.21 -8.31 -2.89
CA VAL A 172 11.91 -8.95 -2.66
C VAL A 172 11.28 -9.42 -3.97
N VAL A 173 11.34 -8.64 -5.05
CA VAL A 173 10.84 -9.09 -6.37
C VAL A 173 11.57 -10.36 -6.82
N SER A 174 12.88 -10.42 -6.60
CA SER A 174 13.71 -11.59 -6.94
C SER A 174 13.36 -12.80 -6.08
N ASP A 175 13.09 -12.59 -4.79
CA ASP A 175 12.68 -13.64 -3.85
C ASP A 175 11.29 -14.18 -4.18
N VAL A 176 10.32 -13.32 -4.53
CA VAL A 176 8.99 -13.71 -5.02
C VAL A 176 9.12 -14.55 -6.29
N GLN A 177 9.93 -14.12 -7.26
CA GLN A 177 10.15 -14.88 -8.49
C GLN A 177 10.75 -16.26 -8.21
N ARG A 178 11.72 -16.33 -7.30
CA ARG A 178 12.37 -17.58 -6.90
C ARG A 178 11.39 -18.51 -6.19
N ALA A 179 10.58 -18.00 -5.28
CA ALA A 179 9.53 -18.75 -4.60
C ALA A 179 8.55 -19.37 -5.60
N LEU A 180 8.05 -18.57 -6.55
CA LEU A 180 7.17 -19.06 -7.60
C LEU A 180 7.84 -20.15 -8.46
N ARG A 181 9.10 -19.95 -8.84
CA ARG A 181 9.88 -20.95 -9.60
C ARG A 181 10.06 -22.26 -8.81
N ALA A 182 10.41 -22.18 -7.52
CA ALA A 182 10.55 -23.34 -6.64
C ALA A 182 9.23 -24.11 -6.51
N GLY A 183 8.12 -23.38 -6.50
CA GLY A 183 6.77 -23.95 -6.55
C GLY A 183 6.30 -24.39 -7.94
N GLY A 184 7.16 -24.41 -8.96
CA GLY A 184 6.85 -24.88 -10.33
C GLY A 184 6.08 -23.89 -11.21
N LEU A 185 6.10 -22.59 -10.88
CA LEU A 185 5.50 -21.50 -11.64
C LEU A 185 6.61 -20.63 -12.23
N GLU A 186 6.98 -20.89 -13.48
CA GLU A 186 7.98 -20.07 -14.18
C GLU A 186 7.36 -18.75 -14.65
N THR A 187 7.86 -17.64 -14.07
CA THR A 187 7.40 -16.30 -14.39
C THR A 187 8.51 -15.43 -14.98
N GLU A 188 8.15 -14.58 -15.94
CA GLU A 188 9.02 -13.55 -16.51
C GLU A 188 8.70 -12.17 -15.90
N PRO A 189 9.72 -11.41 -15.46
CA PRO A 189 9.51 -10.05 -15.01
C PRO A 189 9.15 -9.13 -16.18
N ARG A 190 8.04 -8.41 -16.06
CA ARG A 190 7.60 -7.40 -17.01
C ARG A 190 7.31 -6.09 -16.28
N PRO A 191 7.51 -4.94 -16.96
CA PRO A 191 7.03 -3.67 -16.46
C PRO A 191 5.51 -3.74 -16.22
N ALA A 192 5.05 -3.25 -15.06
CA ALA A 192 3.61 -3.19 -14.79
C ALA A 192 2.85 -2.49 -15.93
N SER A 193 1.65 -3.01 -16.25
CA SER A 193 0.80 -2.45 -17.30
C SER A 193 0.53 -0.96 -17.06
N TRP A 194 0.41 -0.18 -18.13
CA TRP A 194 0.11 1.25 -18.07
C TRP A 194 -1.10 1.56 -17.18
N MET A 195 -2.14 0.72 -17.21
CA MET A 195 -3.36 0.88 -16.39
C MET A 195 -3.10 0.85 -14.88
N LEU A 196 -2.05 0.15 -14.42
CA LEU A 196 -1.65 0.05 -13.01
C LEU A 196 -0.69 1.17 -12.60
N ARG A 197 0.00 1.79 -13.56
CA ARG A 197 0.90 2.92 -13.35
C ARG A 197 0.17 4.26 -13.29
N MET A 198 -1.01 4.37 -13.90
CA MET A 198 -1.74 5.64 -13.97
C MET A 198 -2.20 6.14 -12.61
N PRO A 199 -2.85 5.33 -11.72
CA PRO A 199 -3.29 5.82 -10.43
C PRO A 199 -2.13 6.33 -9.56
N THR A 200 -1.00 5.63 -9.57
CA THR A 200 0.22 6.02 -8.83
C THR A 200 0.91 7.25 -9.43
N LYS A 201 0.93 7.42 -10.76
CA LYS A 201 1.41 8.65 -11.40
C LYS A 201 0.53 9.87 -11.09
N PHE A 202 -0.79 9.69 -11.06
CA PHE A 202 -1.70 10.76 -10.63
C PHE A 202 -1.47 11.14 -9.18
N LEU A 203 -1.31 10.18 -8.27
CA LEU A 203 -0.91 10.45 -6.87
C LEU A 203 0.41 11.21 -6.78
N ALA A 204 1.43 10.80 -7.55
CA ALA A 204 2.74 11.45 -7.55
C ALA A 204 2.68 12.91 -8.02
N LEU A 205 1.79 13.26 -8.94
CA LEU A 205 1.56 14.63 -9.41
C LEU A 205 1.05 15.56 -8.30
N PHE A 206 0.20 15.06 -7.39
CA PHE A 206 -0.38 15.85 -6.29
C PHE A 206 0.41 15.75 -4.98
N ALA A 207 1.18 14.69 -4.77
CA ALA A 207 2.02 14.45 -3.60
C ALA A 207 3.47 14.96 -3.76
N ARG A 208 3.69 16.00 -4.59
CA ARG A 208 4.99 16.54 -5.05
C ARG A 208 6.03 16.85 -3.96
N SER A 209 5.65 16.81 -2.68
CA SER A 209 6.52 17.06 -1.51
C SER A 209 6.73 15.85 -0.58
N ALA A 210 6.00 14.73 -0.74
CA ALA A 210 6.03 13.64 0.26
C ALA A 210 6.22 12.22 -0.30
N VAL A 211 5.83 11.95 -1.55
CA VAL A 211 5.75 10.55 -2.05
C VAL A 211 6.36 10.36 -3.46
N ALA A 212 6.65 11.44 -4.18
CA ALA A 212 7.12 11.40 -5.57
C ALA A 212 8.40 10.57 -5.83
N PRO A 213 9.40 10.48 -4.91
CA PRO A 213 10.58 9.65 -5.14
C PRO A 213 10.37 8.15 -4.91
N LEU A 214 9.24 7.72 -4.32
CA LEU A 214 9.11 6.39 -3.71
C LEU A 214 8.26 5.38 -4.49
N MET A 215 7.36 5.80 -5.40
CA MET A 215 6.30 4.90 -5.88
C MET A 215 6.23 4.66 -7.40
N ALA A 216 6.80 5.50 -8.26
CA ALA A 216 6.40 5.52 -9.66
C ALA A 216 7.20 4.59 -10.61
N ASP A 217 8.45 4.25 -10.29
CA ASP A 217 9.37 3.70 -11.29
C ASP A 217 9.70 2.20 -11.16
N PHE A 218 9.22 1.50 -10.12
CA PHE A 218 9.68 0.13 -9.82
C PHE A 218 8.62 -0.98 -9.89
N LEU A 219 7.33 -0.69 -10.14
CA LEU A 219 6.30 -1.74 -10.14
C LEU A 219 6.58 -2.83 -11.18
N THR A 220 6.89 -4.03 -10.68
CA THR A 220 7.22 -5.22 -11.46
C THR A 220 6.08 -6.23 -11.41
N THR A 221 5.70 -6.76 -12.57
CA THR A 221 4.73 -7.83 -12.69
C THR A 221 5.44 -9.09 -13.18
N LEU A 222 5.35 -10.16 -12.41
CA LEU A 222 5.84 -11.48 -12.78
C LEU A 222 4.72 -12.21 -13.54
N VAL A 223 4.97 -12.54 -14.81
CA VAL A 223 3.94 -13.05 -15.72
C VAL A 223 4.23 -14.48 -16.12
N ALA A 224 3.22 -15.33 -16.06
CA ALA A 224 3.18 -16.68 -16.63
C ALA A 224 1.89 -16.85 -17.46
N PRO A 225 1.73 -17.95 -18.24
CA PRO A 225 0.55 -18.13 -19.10
C PRO A 225 -0.80 -18.11 -18.38
N SER A 226 -0.85 -18.57 -17.13
CA SER A 226 -2.10 -18.68 -16.35
C SER A 226 -2.19 -17.75 -15.14
N ILE A 227 -1.11 -17.01 -14.83
CA ILE A 227 -1.05 -16.09 -13.69
C ILE A 227 -0.26 -14.81 -14.01
N GLU A 228 -0.66 -13.70 -13.39
CA GLU A 228 0.06 -12.43 -13.31
C GLU A 228 0.21 -12.06 -11.83
N VAL A 229 1.44 -11.93 -11.33
CA VAL A 229 1.75 -11.57 -9.94
C VAL A 229 2.37 -10.18 -9.92
N LEU A 230 1.61 -9.19 -9.47
CA LEU A 230 2.08 -7.83 -9.29
C LEU A 230 2.69 -7.67 -7.89
N VAL A 231 3.98 -7.31 -7.83
CA VAL A 231 4.66 -7.03 -6.57
C VAL A 231 4.56 -5.53 -6.29
N HIS A 232 3.76 -5.15 -5.30
CA HIS A 232 3.65 -3.78 -4.80
C HIS A 232 4.38 -3.67 -3.44
N PRO A 233 4.96 -2.51 -3.08
CA PRO A 233 5.65 -2.36 -1.78
C PRO A 233 4.77 -2.62 -0.55
N SER A 234 3.45 -2.61 -0.72
CA SER A 234 2.48 -2.79 0.37
C SER A 234 1.50 -3.95 0.15
N ASP A 235 1.68 -4.73 -0.93
CA ASP A 235 0.78 -5.83 -1.28
C ASP A 235 1.39 -6.69 -2.41
N ILE A 236 1.04 -7.98 -2.48
CA ILE A 236 1.23 -8.77 -3.70
C ILE A 236 -0.14 -9.13 -4.24
N VAL A 237 -0.42 -8.68 -5.47
CA VAL A 237 -1.68 -8.97 -6.15
C VAL A 237 -1.47 -10.12 -7.12
N ILE A 238 -2.15 -11.23 -6.87
CA ILE A 238 -2.11 -12.44 -7.70
C ILE A 238 -3.39 -12.47 -8.54
N MET A 239 -3.24 -12.43 -9.85
CA MET A 239 -4.33 -12.56 -10.81
C MET A 239 -4.15 -13.84 -11.61
N GLY A 240 -5.15 -14.70 -11.69
CA GLY A 240 -5.02 -15.93 -12.46
C GLY A 240 -6.23 -16.84 -12.32
N ARG A 241 -6.15 -18.03 -12.91
CA ARG A 241 -7.17 -19.07 -12.70
C ARG A 241 -7.21 -19.48 -11.23
N ASP A 242 -8.39 -19.83 -10.71
CA ASP A 242 -8.61 -20.06 -9.27
C ASP A 242 -7.58 -20.99 -8.62
N PHE A 243 -7.30 -22.13 -9.26
CA PHE A 243 -6.32 -23.10 -8.75
C PHE A 243 -4.89 -22.54 -8.76
N ASP A 244 -4.47 -21.94 -9.87
CA ASP A 244 -3.09 -21.41 -10.00
C ASP A 244 -2.86 -20.21 -9.08
N ALA A 245 -3.87 -19.35 -8.93
CA ALA A 245 -3.84 -18.23 -8.00
C ALA A 245 -3.77 -18.71 -6.54
N ALA A 246 -4.55 -19.73 -6.17
CA ALA A 246 -4.50 -20.32 -4.83
C ALA A 246 -3.15 -21.00 -4.56
N ARG A 247 -2.60 -21.70 -5.54
CA ARG A 247 -1.28 -22.34 -5.46
C ARG A 247 -0.17 -21.29 -5.32
N ALA A 248 -0.19 -20.24 -6.14
CA ALA A 248 0.77 -19.13 -6.02
C ALA A 248 0.69 -18.47 -4.63
N ARG A 249 -0.52 -18.23 -4.12
CA ARG A 249 -0.72 -17.68 -2.78
C ARG A 249 -0.12 -18.58 -1.69
N ALA A 250 -0.31 -19.89 -1.78
CA ALA A 250 0.26 -20.84 -0.83
C ALA A 250 1.80 -20.80 -0.85
N ILE A 251 2.40 -20.88 -2.05
CA ILE A 251 3.85 -20.80 -2.24
C ILE A 251 4.41 -19.52 -1.62
N LEU A 252 3.79 -18.37 -1.90
CA LEU A 252 4.25 -17.08 -1.37
C LEU A 252 4.08 -16.98 0.14
N ALA A 253 2.94 -17.44 0.69
CA ALA A 253 2.70 -17.42 2.13
C ALA A 253 3.72 -18.28 2.91
N GLU A 254 4.28 -19.31 2.29
CA GLU A 254 5.31 -20.15 2.89
C GLU A 254 6.70 -19.51 2.76
N HIS A 255 7.08 -19.09 1.55
CA HIS A 255 8.44 -18.67 1.24
C HIS A 255 8.77 -17.23 1.68
N LEU A 256 7.76 -16.38 1.88
CA LEU A 256 8.00 -14.98 2.27
C LEU A 256 8.30 -14.78 3.76
N THR A 257 8.03 -15.81 4.59
CA THR A 257 8.07 -15.75 6.07
C THR A 257 9.38 -15.22 6.67
N TYR A 258 10.51 -15.37 5.98
CA TYR A 258 11.81 -14.86 6.44
C TYR A 258 12.57 -14.08 5.36
N THR A 259 11.83 -13.39 4.49
CA THR A 259 12.40 -12.49 3.49
C THR A 259 12.56 -11.08 4.06
N LYS A 260 12.96 -10.14 3.22
CA LYS A 260 13.00 -8.71 3.58
C LYS A 260 11.62 -8.03 3.54
N ALA A 261 10.58 -8.76 3.15
CA ALA A 261 9.20 -8.30 3.21
C ALA A 261 8.62 -8.64 4.59
N TYR A 262 8.03 -7.63 5.25
CA TYR A 262 7.23 -7.85 6.46
C TYR A 262 5.88 -8.40 6.05
N LEU A 263 5.40 -9.43 6.76
CA LEU A 263 4.03 -9.94 6.65
C LEU A 263 3.08 -9.24 7.64
N THR A 264 3.63 -8.42 8.54
CA THR A 264 2.87 -7.62 9.51
C THR A 264 2.87 -6.12 9.17
N TRP A 265 1.95 -5.35 9.78
CA TRP A 265 1.71 -3.94 9.39
C TRP A 265 1.67 -2.95 10.56
N THR A 266 1.64 -3.42 11.79
CA THR A 266 1.88 -2.58 12.98
C THR A 266 3.36 -2.54 13.32
N LYS A 267 3.81 -1.42 13.89
CA LYS A 267 5.21 -1.23 14.28
C LYS A 267 5.64 -2.25 15.32
N GLU A 268 4.75 -2.56 16.25
CA GLU A 268 4.94 -3.54 17.31
C GLU A 268 5.07 -4.96 16.74
N ALA A 269 4.25 -5.33 15.76
CA ALA A 269 4.35 -6.62 15.08
C ALA A 269 5.63 -6.73 14.23
N ASN A 270 5.98 -5.67 13.48
CA ASN A 270 7.21 -5.62 12.68
C ASN A 270 8.47 -5.83 13.55
N GLN A 271 8.48 -5.32 14.78
CA GLN A 271 9.58 -5.53 15.72
C GLN A 271 9.73 -6.99 16.14
N ILE A 272 8.61 -7.69 16.39
CA ILE A 272 8.63 -9.12 16.69
C ILE A 272 9.06 -9.92 15.47
N GLU A 273 8.54 -9.59 14.29
CA GLU A 273 8.93 -10.21 13.03
C GLU A 273 10.45 -10.05 12.75
N GLU A 274 11.03 -8.87 13.05
CA GLU A 274 12.48 -8.66 12.98
C GLU A 274 13.26 -9.56 13.94
N GLN A 275 12.80 -9.72 15.18
CA GLN A 275 13.43 -10.59 16.18
C GLN A 275 13.36 -12.06 15.74
N LEU A 276 12.20 -12.52 15.28
CA LEU A 276 12.01 -13.88 14.75
C LEU A 276 12.88 -14.11 13.51
N GLY A 277 12.94 -13.13 12.59
CA GLY A 277 13.80 -13.20 11.41
C GLY A 277 15.30 -13.20 11.75
N ALA A 278 15.71 -12.49 12.79
CA ALA A 278 17.09 -12.51 13.29
C ALA A 278 17.45 -13.89 13.87
N LEU A 279 16.54 -14.49 14.65
CA LEU A 279 16.69 -15.85 15.18
C LEU A 279 16.79 -16.91 14.07
N TRP A 280 15.98 -16.77 13.03
CA TRP A 280 15.99 -17.69 11.87
C TRP A 280 17.30 -17.61 11.08
N ARG A 281 17.77 -16.38 10.78
CA ARG A 281 18.98 -16.15 9.97
C ARG A 281 20.27 -16.47 10.71
N SER A 282 20.30 -16.20 12.00
CA SER A 282 21.49 -16.37 12.84
C SER A 282 21.13 -17.20 14.08
N PRO A 283 20.89 -18.52 13.91
CA PRO A 283 20.51 -19.37 15.02
C PRO A 283 21.63 -19.40 16.05
N THR A 284 21.27 -19.16 17.30
CA THR A 284 22.16 -19.29 18.45
C THR A 284 22.06 -20.70 19.03
N SER A 285 22.72 -20.97 20.16
CA SER A 285 22.53 -22.25 20.86
C SER A 285 21.04 -22.56 21.07
N VAL A 286 20.65 -23.83 21.01
CA VAL A 286 19.23 -24.23 21.20
C VAL A 286 18.65 -23.63 22.50
N ALA A 287 19.44 -23.61 23.58
CA ALA A 287 19.04 -23.06 24.87
C ALA A 287 18.86 -21.53 24.87
N SER A 288 19.65 -20.78 24.09
CA SER A 288 19.49 -19.32 23.96
C SER A 288 18.32 -18.97 23.05
N THR A 289 18.15 -19.69 21.94
CA THR A 289 17.02 -19.50 21.03
C THR A 289 15.69 -19.77 21.75
N ARG A 290 15.59 -20.86 22.54
CA ARG A 290 14.39 -21.14 23.35
C ARG A 290 14.09 -20.04 24.38
N ARG A 291 15.11 -19.45 25.01
CA ARG A 291 14.92 -18.32 25.94
C ARG A 291 14.38 -17.08 25.24
N GLN A 292 14.92 -16.74 24.07
CA GLN A 292 14.43 -15.60 23.29
C GLN A 292 13.01 -15.84 22.77
N LEU A 293 12.67 -17.07 22.35
CA LEU A 293 11.29 -17.42 21.99
C LEU A 293 10.32 -17.28 23.17
N ALA A 294 10.73 -17.64 24.39
CA ALA A 294 9.89 -17.46 25.58
C ALA A 294 9.64 -15.98 25.91
N GLU A 295 10.61 -15.11 25.63
CA GLU A 295 10.45 -13.66 25.77
C GLU A 295 9.46 -13.11 24.73
N ILE A 296 9.60 -13.54 23.46
CA ILE A 296 8.67 -13.20 22.38
C ILE A 296 7.25 -13.67 22.72
N ASP A 297 7.09 -14.85 23.32
CA ASP A 297 5.79 -15.36 23.78
C ASP A 297 5.14 -14.45 24.83
N GLY A 298 5.94 -13.88 25.73
CA GLY A 298 5.48 -12.88 26.69
C GLY A 298 5.00 -11.61 26.01
N GLN A 299 5.71 -11.16 24.96
CA GLN A 299 5.33 -9.99 24.17
C GLN A 299 4.03 -10.25 23.38
N LEU A 300 3.92 -11.39 22.69
CA LEU A 300 2.73 -11.77 21.91
C LEU A 300 1.44 -11.83 22.76
N ARG A 301 1.55 -12.16 24.05
CA ARG A 301 0.40 -12.20 24.98
C ARG A 301 0.00 -10.84 25.54
N SER A 302 0.90 -9.86 25.52
CA SER A 302 0.67 -8.54 26.12
C SER A 302 0.35 -7.46 25.09
N LEU A 303 0.82 -7.63 23.85
CA LEU A 303 0.54 -6.70 22.77
C LEU A 303 -0.88 -6.85 22.24
N LYS A 304 -1.51 -5.71 21.94
CA LYS A 304 -2.82 -5.65 21.29
C LYS A 304 -2.66 -5.82 19.77
N LEU A 305 -2.45 -7.05 19.35
CA LEU A 305 -2.32 -7.41 17.93
C LEU A 305 -3.69 -7.74 17.33
N SER A 306 -3.82 -7.52 16.02
CA SER A 306 -4.93 -8.11 15.27
C SER A 306 -4.79 -9.63 15.23
N TYR A 307 -5.91 -10.35 15.07
CA TYR A 307 -5.89 -11.81 14.98
C TYR A 307 -4.97 -12.31 13.84
N GLU A 308 -5.00 -11.61 12.70
CA GLU A 308 -4.21 -11.95 11.52
C GLU A 308 -2.70 -11.77 11.75
N GLU A 309 -2.27 -10.64 12.32
CA GLU A 309 -0.85 -10.44 12.69
C GLU A 309 -0.39 -11.45 13.73
N TRP A 310 -1.25 -11.74 14.72
CA TRP A 310 -0.93 -12.75 15.73
C TRP A 310 -0.74 -14.14 15.10
N GLU A 311 -1.61 -14.57 14.18
CA GLU A 311 -1.46 -15.85 13.47
C GLU A 311 -0.19 -15.90 12.64
N ILE A 312 0.18 -14.80 11.98
CA ILE A 312 1.41 -14.70 11.20
C ILE A 312 2.61 -14.91 12.12
N LEU A 313 2.75 -14.09 13.17
CA LEU A 313 3.89 -14.17 14.10
C LEU A 313 3.96 -15.51 14.82
N PHE A 314 2.80 -16.06 15.21
CA PHE A 314 2.70 -17.38 15.82
C PHE A 314 3.20 -18.47 14.88
N ARG A 315 2.82 -18.42 13.59
CA ARG A 315 3.30 -19.37 12.57
C ARG A 315 4.81 -19.25 12.38
N GLN A 316 5.37 -18.04 12.29
CA GLN A 316 6.82 -17.88 12.18
C GLN A 316 7.52 -18.48 13.41
N ARG A 317 7.03 -18.18 14.62
CA ARG A 317 7.55 -18.78 15.86
C ARG A 317 7.53 -20.32 15.82
N LEU A 318 6.46 -20.93 15.30
CA LEU A 318 6.36 -22.39 15.15
C LEU A 318 7.40 -22.95 14.18
N LEU A 319 7.71 -22.25 13.08
CA LEU A 319 8.74 -22.69 12.14
C LEU A 319 10.14 -22.73 12.79
N ILE A 320 10.45 -21.78 13.67
CA ILE A 320 11.70 -21.80 14.44
C ILE A 320 11.71 -23.01 15.40
N ASP A 321 10.60 -23.27 16.10
CA ASP A 321 10.52 -24.39 17.04
C ASP A 321 10.63 -25.75 16.33
N LEU A 322 10.05 -25.86 15.13
CA LEU A 322 10.20 -27.02 14.25
C LEU A 322 11.66 -27.23 13.85
N GLN A 323 12.35 -26.15 13.45
CA GLN A 323 13.76 -26.18 13.09
C GLN A 323 14.65 -26.60 14.27
N LEU A 324 14.37 -26.08 15.47
CA LEU A 324 15.08 -26.46 16.70
C LEU A 324 14.88 -27.93 17.08
N SER A 325 13.74 -28.50 16.71
CA SER A 325 13.42 -29.92 16.93
C SER A 325 14.12 -30.84 15.93
N GLY A 326 14.85 -30.29 14.94
CA GLY A 326 15.51 -31.06 13.89
C GLY A 326 14.54 -31.70 12.90
N ALA A 327 13.25 -31.32 12.95
CA ALA A 327 12.28 -31.74 11.97
C ALA A 327 12.58 -31.07 10.62
N ALA A 328 12.44 -31.81 9.53
CA ALA A 328 12.60 -31.26 8.19
C ALA A 328 11.64 -30.06 8.01
N PRO A 329 12.10 -28.93 7.44
CA PRO A 329 11.19 -27.87 7.05
C PRO A 329 10.08 -28.45 6.17
N LEU A 330 8.82 -28.03 6.39
CA LEU A 330 7.68 -28.52 5.59
C LEU A 330 7.91 -28.34 4.08
N MET A 331 8.69 -27.32 3.70
CA MET A 331 9.48 -27.26 2.47
C MET A 331 10.74 -26.43 2.75
N SER A 332 11.91 -26.91 2.35
CA SER A 332 13.17 -26.17 2.51
C SER A 332 13.13 -24.91 1.63
N PRO A 333 13.19 -23.68 2.18
CA PRO A 333 13.64 -22.57 1.37
C PRO A 333 15.06 -22.93 0.95
N GLU A 334 15.28 -23.09 -0.35
CA GLU A 334 16.63 -23.27 -0.86
C GLU A 334 17.48 -22.15 -0.28
N ALA A 335 18.50 -22.52 0.50
CA ALA A 335 19.38 -21.55 1.13
C ALA A 335 19.80 -20.54 0.06
N PRO A 336 19.77 -19.22 0.34
CA PRO A 336 20.29 -18.26 -0.62
C PRO A 336 21.67 -18.74 -1.04
N PRO A 337 21.93 -18.87 -2.36
CA PRO A 337 23.16 -19.47 -2.83
C PRO A 337 24.32 -18.76 -2.14
N PRO A 338 25.36 -19.50 -1.68
CA PRO A 338 26.55 -18.86 -1.13
C PRO A 338 26.99 -17.82 -2.15
N ALA A 339 27.16 -16.57 -1.72
CA ALA A 339 27.42 -15.44 -2.59
C ALA A 339 28.37 -15.87 -3.70
N GLU A 340 27.83 -16.09 -4.91
CA GLU A 340 28.66 -16.49 -6.03
C GLU A 340 29.67 -15.38 -6.15
N SER A 341 30.95 -15.74 -5.93
CA SER A 341 32.07 -14.89 -6.22
C SER A 341 31.95 -14.52 -7.69
N THR A 342 31.28 -13.40 -7.95
CA THR A 342 31.07 -12.88 -9.28
C THR A 342 32.46 -12.85 -9.91
N PRO A 343 32.71 -13.57 -11.02
CA PRO A 343 33.94 -13.41 -11.75
C PRO A 343 34.05 -11.91 -11.98
N ARG A 344 35.17 -11.29 -11.58
CA ARG A 344 35.43 -9.85 -11.73
C ARG A 344 35.09 -9.43 -13.16
N ALA A 345 33.84 -9.06 -13.39
CA ALA A 345 33.35 -8.49 -14.62
C ALA A 345 33.93 -7.09 -14.62
N THR A 346 35.02 -6.96 -15.36
CA THR A 346 35.81 -5.76 -15.60
C THR A 346 35.05 -4.48 -15.27
N ALA A 347 35.45 -3.86 -14.16
CA ALA A 347 34.97 -2.57 -13.67
C ALA A 347 35.33 -1.43 -14.63
N ARG A 348 34.72 -1.40 -15.82
CA ARG A 348 34.95 -0.38 -16.86
C ARG A 348 33.76 0.50 -17.26
N PRO A 349 32.47 0.26 -16.88
CA PRO A 349 31.42 1.27 -17.10
C PRO A 349 31.28 2.27 -15.93
N LEU A 350 31.41 1.81 -14.67
CA LEU A 350 31.11 2.63 -13.48
C LEU A 350 32.22 3.64 -13.12
N ALA A 351 33.47 3.39 -13.52
CA ALA A 351 34.57 4.35 -13.33
C ALA A 351 34.44 5.57 -14.26
N ARG A 352 33.85 5.41 -15.45
CA ARG A 352 33.59 6.49 -16.42
C ARG A 352 32.40 7.36 -15.98
N ALA A 353 31.37 6.74 -15.39
CA ALA A 353 30.24 7.43 -14.78
C ALA A 353 30.64 8.24 -13.52
N ARG A 354 31.50 7.68 -12.65
CA ARG A 354 32.02 8.40 -11.47
C ARG A 354 32.96 9.56 -11.82
N ARG A 355 33.75 9.46 -12.90
CA ARG A 355 34.61 10.57 -13.37
C ARG A 355 33.82 11.69 -14.03
N SER A 356 32.80 11.38 -14.83
CA SER A 356 31.91 12.38 -15.44
C SER A 356 31.05 13.11 -14.40
N PHE A 357 30.56 12.40 -13.38
CA PHE A 357 29.82 13.02 -12.27
C PHE A 357 30.70 13.95 -11.42
N ARG A 358 31.94 13.57 -11.10
CA ARG A 358 32.90 14.44 -10.40
C ARG A 358 33.39 15.62 -11.23
N ALA A 359 33.48 15.48 -12.56
CA ALA A 359 33.79 16.58 -13.46
C ALA A 359 32.63 17.59 -13.56
N GLY A 360 31.38 17.10 -13.61
CA GLY A 360 30.17 17.92 -13.59
C GLY A 360 30.00 18.70 -12.28
N LEU A 361 30.29 18.09 -11.13
CA LEU A 361 30.24 18.76 -9.83
C LEU A 361 31.31 19.85 -9.66
N ARG A 362 32.51 19.69 -10.24
CA ARG A 362 33.54 20.74 -10.24
C ARG A 362 33.19 21.90 -11.18
N ALA A 363 32.61 21.61 -12.35
CA ALA A 363 32.13 22.63 -13.27
C ALA A 363 31.00 23.47 -12.66
N PHE A 364 30.06 22.82 -11.96
CA PHE A 364 28.97 23.49 -11.23
C PHE A 364 29.48 24.33 -10.05
N ALA A 365 30.44 23.83 -9.27
CA ALA A 365 31.06 24.60 -8.19
C ALA A 365 31.86 25.80 -8.70
N SER A 366 32.52 25.71 -9.86
CA SER A 366 33.24 26.83 -10.48
C SER A 366 32.33 27.90 -11.11
N ALA A 367 31.10 27.53 -11.47
CA ALA A 367 30.10 28.46 -11.99
C ALA A 367 29.42 29.28 -10.88
N LEU A 368 29.34 28.72 -9.66
CA LEU A 368 28.82 29.41 -8.47
C LEU A 368 29.82 30.38 -7.83
N SER A 369 31.11 30.31 -8.18
CA SER A 369 32.15 31.20 -7.65
C SER A 369 32.54 32.34 -8.60
N LYS A 370 31.85 32.50 -9.73
CA LYS A 370 32.07 33.61 -10.69
C LYS A 370 30.78 34.38 -10.94
N HIS A 371 30.39 35.15 -9.93
CA HIS A 371 29.80 36.47 -10.13
C HIS A 371 30.16 37.34 -8.92
N PRO A 372 31.15 38.24 -9.06
CA PRO A 372 31.26 39.39 -8.18
C PRO A 372 30.33 40.51 -8.69
N SER A 373 29.92 41.33 -7.71
CA SER A 373 29.21 42.62 -7.83
C SER A 373 27.70 42.53 -7.98
#